data_AF-R5AN81-F1
#
_entry.id   AF-R5AN81-F1
#
_cell.length_a   1.000
_cell.length_b   1.000
_cell.length_c   1.000
_cell.angle_alpha   90.00
_cell.angle_beta   90.00
_cell.angle_gamma   90.00
#
_symmetry.space_group_name_H-M   'P 1'
#
loop_
_entity.id
_entity.type
_entity.pdbx_description
1 polymer ?
#
loop_
_entity_poly.entity_id
_entity_poly.type
_entity_poly.pdbx_seq_one_letter_code
_entity_poly.pdbx_strand_id
1 'polypeptide(L)'
;MMKLFLKTLLAAVLLSGCFSVATAETMTGYNVNTVAVPLNDGYGLTVESIEFRNDLTRVNCKLKGRPNTSHRIDSASLAGKSATDIDGVDFNRYFQFEEDGVIPLSIDFPRMKPQKKLTLSLNGINGRADFQIIKE
;
A
#
# COMPACT_ATOMS: atom_id res chain seq x y z
N MET A 1 -21.35 -66.42 30.44
CA MET A 1 -20.34 -65.49 29.86
C MET A 1 -21.03 -64.77 28.70
N MET A 2 -21.60 -63.59 28.76
CA MET A 2 -21.24 -62.24 29.25
C MET A 2 -20.05 -61.59 28.53
N LYS A 3 -20.34 -60.42 27.91
CA LYS A 3 -19.48 -59.39 27.30
C LYS A 3 -19.13 -59.67 25.81
N LEU A 4 -19.23 -58.77 24.84
CA LEU A 4 -19.05 -57.31 24.91
C LEU A 4 -19.56 -56.59 23.61
N PHE A 5 -20.53 -55.65 23.73
CA PHE A 5 -20.62 -54.31 23.07
C PHE A 5 -20.76 -54.26 21.52
N LEU A 6 -21.90 -53.90 20.90
CA LEU A 6 -22.69 -52.65 20.92
C LEU A 6 -21.86 -51.35 21.15
N LYS A 7 -21.92 -50.44 20.16
CA LYS A 7 -21.21 -49.14 19.97
C LYS A 7 -20.00 -49.30 19.04
N THR A 8 -19.98 -48.78 17.81
CA THR A 8 -19.95 -47.33 17.52
C THR A 8 -20.48 -47.00 16.12
N LEU A 9 -21.56 -46.24 16.08
CA LEU A 9 -21.85 -45.26 15.02
C LEU A 9 -21.00 -44.02 15.34
N LEU A 10 -20.12 -43.56 14.43
CA LEU A 10 -19.43 -42.25 14.48
C LEU A 10 -19.00 -41.92 13.03
N ALA A 11 -19.77 -41.17 12.25
CA ALA A 11 -19.88 -39.72 12.20
C ALA A 11 -18.55 -39.00 11.81
N ALA A 12 -18.62 -38.25 10.69
CA ALA A 12 -17.65 -37.27 10.16
C ALA A 12 -16.31 -37.85 9.68
N VAL A 13 -15.77 -37.49 8.52
CA VAL A 13 -15.29 -36.13 8.24
C VAL A 13 -15.53 -35.74 6.78
N LEU A 14 -16.52 -34.88 6.55
CA LEU A 14 -16.52 -33.93 5.43
C LEU A 14 -15.35 -32.98 5.66
N LEU A 15 -14.15 -33.33 5.17
CA LEU A 15 -13.02 -32.41 5.12
C LEU A 15 -13.18 -31.50 3.89
N SER A 16 -14.36 -30.89 3.72
CA SER A 16 -14.49 -29.69 2.89
C SER A 16 -13.89 -28.55 3.69
N GLY A 17 -12.56 -28.54 3.79
CA GLY A 17 -11.82 -27.42 4.34
C GLY A 17 -12.24 -26.18 3.57
N CYS A 18 -12.97 -25.29 4.22
CA CYS A 18 -13.16 -23.95 3.74
C CYS A 18 -11.75 -23.33 3.65
N PHE A 19 -11.13 -23.41 2.49
CA PHE A 19 -10.02 -22.54 2.16
C PHE A 19 -10.61 -21.15 2.17
N SER A 20 -10.46 -20.44 3.28
CA SER A 20 -10.69 -19.00 3.33
C SER A 20 -9.68 -18.39 2.37
N VAL A 21 -10.08 -18.22 1.10
CA VAL A 21 -9.35 -17.41 0.15
C VAL A 21 -9.34 -16.03 0.78
N ALA A 22 -8.20 -15.65 1.36
CA ALA A 22 -8.05 -14.31 1.88
C ALA A 22 -8.33 -13.37 0.69
N THR A 23 -9.38 -12.57 0.78
CA THR A 23 -9.79 -11.71 -0.32
C THR A 23 -8.93 -10.46 -0.28
N ALA A 24 -8.42 -10.01 -1.42
CA ALA A 24 -7.81 -8.69 -1.51
C ALA A 24 -8.86 -7.63 -1.13
N GLU A 25 -8.51 -6.75 -0.19
CA GLU A 25 -9.39 -5.65 0.23
C GLU A 25 -8.90 -4.34 -0.39
N THR A 26 -9.70 -3.73 -1.26
CA THR A 26 -9.45 -2.40 -1.78
C THR A 26 -10.22 -1.38 -0.97
N MET A 27 -9.50 -0.45 -0.36
CA MET A 27 -10.06 0.68 0.36
C MET A 27 -9.86 1.96 -0.47
N THR A 28 -10.87 2.84 -0.49
CA THR A 28 -10.85 4.14 -1.18
C THR A 28 -11.23 5.27 -0.23
N GLY A 29 -11.25 6.52 -0.67
CA GLY A 29 -11.75 7.65 0.13
C GLY A 29 -10.86 7.96 1.32
N TYR A 30 -9.57 8.18 1.03
CA TYR A 30 -8.57 8.58 2.02
C TYR A 30 -8.38 10.08 2.02
N ASN A 31 -8.22 10.66 3.21
CA ASN A 31 -7.65 11.99 3.37
C ASN A 31 -6.14 11.90 3.51
N VAL A 32 -5.43 12.88 2.96
CA VAL A 32 -3.98 12.97 3.05
C VAL A 32 -3.60 14.29 3.70
N ASN A 33 -2.96 14.21 4.85
CA ASN A 33 -2.37 15.36 5.54
C ASN A 33 -0.86 15.37 5.25
N THR A 34 -0.37 16.44 4.65
CA THR A 34 1.08 16.66 4.50
C THR A 34 1.68 16.95 5.88
N VAL A 35 2.61 16.11 6.30
CA VAL A 35 3.32 16.25 7.59
C VAL A 35 4.62 17.02 7.41
N ALA A 36 5.39 16.68 6.37
CA ALA A 36 6.64 17.35 6.04
C ALA A 36 6.91 17.26 4.54
N VAL A 37 7.45 18.32 3.95
CA VAL A 37 7.97 18.36 2.58
C VAL A 37 9.19 19.30 2.53
N PRO A 38 10.15 19.08 1.62
CA PRO A 38 11.25 20.03 1.40
C PRO A 38 10.75 21.42 0.99
N LEU A 39 11.35 22.48 1.55
CA LEU A 39 10.87 23.88 1.43
C LEU A 39 10.84 24.44 0.00
N ASN A 40 11.75 24.02 -0.88
CA ASN A 40 11.94 24.64 -2.21
C ASN A 40 11.65 23.69 -3.38
N ASP A 41 11.28 22.44 -3.10
CA ASP A 41 11.05 21.42 -4.12
C ASP A 41 10.07 20.34 -3.62
N GLY A 42 9.06 20.80 -2.89
CA GLY A 42 8.01 19.95 -2.32
C GLY A 42 7.00 19.54 -3.39
N TYR A 43 6.66 18.26 -3.42
CA TYR A 43 5.54 17.72 -4.17
C TYR A 43 4.39 17.35 -3.23
N GLY A 44 3.17 17.43 -3.72
CA GLY A 44 1.96 16.97 -3.06
C GLY A 44 1.63 15.52 -3.40
N LEU A 45 0.74 14.92 -2.62
CA LEU A 45 0.26 13.57 -2.83
C LEU A 45 -1.26 13.52 -2.65
N THR A 46 -1.96 12.80 -3.53
CA THR A 46 -3.35 12.38 -3.32
C THR A 46 -3.40 10.86 -3.38
N VAL A 47 -4.02 10.20 -2.41
CA VAL A 47 -4.20 8.74 -2.41
C VAL A 47 -5.60 8.41 -2.90
N GLU A 48 -5.69 7.62 -3.95
CA GLU A 48 -6.96 7.23 -4.57
C GLU A 48 -7.48 5.93 -3.96
N SER A 49 -6.59 4.95 -3.79
CA SER A 49 -6.91 3.68 -3.14
C SER A 49 -5.69 3.04 -2.48
N ILE A 50 -5.95 2.14 -1.53
CA ILE A 50 -4.96 1.20 -1.01
C ILE A 50 -5.54 -0.20 -1.12
N GLU A 51 -4.80 -1.09 -1.79
CA GLU A 51 -5.14 -2.49 -1.95
C GLU A 51 -4.34 -3.33 -0.96
N PHE A 52 -5.03 -3.92 0.02
CA PHE A 52 -4.47 -4.88 0.96
C PHE A 52 -4.65 -6.29 0.39
N ARG A 53 -3.74 -6.68 -0.49
CA ARG A 53 -3.74 -8.01 -1.13
C ARG A 53 -3.07 -9.05 -0.23
N ASN A 54 -3.09 -10.30 -0.68
CA ASN A 54 -2.47 -11.41 0.05
C ASN A 54 -0.95 -11.45 -0.08
N ASP A 55 -0.45 -10.95 -1.19
CA ASP A 55 0.95 -10.94 -1.60
C ASP A 55 1.63 -9.62 -1.24
N LEU A 56 0.93 -8.50 -1.44
CA LEU A 56 1.46 -7.16 -1.23
C LEU A 56 0.41 -6.15 -0.74
N THR A 57 0.86 -4.96 -0.39
CA THR A 57 -0.01 -3.79 -0.21
C THR A 57 0.36 -2.75 -1.25
N ARG A 58 -0.61 -2.33 -2.07
CA ARG A 58 -0.40 -1.34 -3.14
C ARG A 58 -1.07 -0.03 -2.78
N VAL A 59 -0.33 1.07 -2.85
CA VAL A 59 -0.88 2.43 -2.73
C VAL A 59 -0.99 3.02 -4.13
N ASN A 60 -2.21 3.27 -4.59
CA ASN A 60 -2.45 3.99 -5.83
C ASN A 60 -2.65 5.48 -5.52
N CYS A 61 -1.79 6.32 -6.07
CA CYS A 61 -1.76 7.73 -5.74
C CYS A 61 -1.39 8.60 -6.95
N LYS A 62 -1.58 9.90 -6.79
CA LYS A 62 -1.13 10.94 -7.73
C LYS A 62 -0.10 11.80 -7.04
N LEU A 63 1.11 11.81 -7.58
CA LEU A 63 2.15 12.75 -7.23
C LEU A 63 1.87 14.07 -7.94
N LYS A 64 1.94 15.20 -7.22
CA LYS A 64 1.69 16.53 -7.76
C LYS A 64 2.93 17.40 -7.59
N GLY A 65 3.55 17.79 -8.68
CA GLY A 65 4.73 18.65 -8.68
C GLY A 65 4.49 19.94 -9.44
N ARG A 66 5.55 20.73 -9.57
CA ARG A 66 5.56 21.87 -10.48
C ARG A 66 5.66 21.36 -11.92
N PRO A 67 4.82 21.82 -12.86
CA PRO A 67 4.94 21.43 -14.25
C PRO A 67 6.34 21.71 -14.83
N ASN A 68 6.80 20.83 -15.71
CA ASN A 68 8.09 20.94 -16.41
C ASN A 68 9.32 21.01 -15.49
N THR A 69 9.25 20.45 -14.28
CA THR A 69 10.42 20.27 -13.41
C THR A 69 10.80 18.81 -13.25
N SER A 70 12.09 18.56 -13.06
CA SER A 70 12.62 17.22 -12.83
C SER A 70 12.67 16.89 -11.34
N HIS A 71 12.34 15.65 -11.00
CA HIS A 71 12.45 15.11 -9.65
C HIS A 71 13.03 13.70 -9.68
N ARG A 72 13.44 13.24 -8.50
CA ARG A 72 13.91 11.87 -8.27
C ARG A 72 13.42 11.38 -6.91
N ILE A 73 12.82 10.21 -6.89
CA ILE A 73 12.46 9.48 -5.68
C ILE A 73 13.44 8.31 -5.57
N ASP A 74 14.12 8.19 -4.44
CA ASP A 74 15.16 7.19 -4.20
C ASP A 74 14.59 5.98 -3.44
N SER A 75 13.58 6.21 -2.60
CA SER A 75 12.86 5.15 -1.90
C SER A 75 11.50 5.64 -1.37
N ALA A 76 10.64 4.69 -1.02
CA ALA A 76 9.40 4.93 -0.31
C ALA A 76 9.26 3.99 0.88
N SER A 77 8.52 4.41 1.91
CA SER A 77 8.12 3.54 3.03
C SER A 77 6.69 3.82 3.50
N LEU A 78 5.92 2.78 3.78
CA LEU A 78 4.57 2.87 4.33
C LEU A 78 4.53 2.26 5.74
N ALA A 79 4.22 3.07 6.74
CA ALA A 79 4.25 2.68 8.16
C ALA A 79 5.56 1.95 8.57
N GLY A 80 6.69 2.44 8.05
CA GLY A 80 8.02 1.89 8.33
C GLY A 80 8.41 0.65 7.50
N LYS A 81 7.54 0.17 6.60
CA LYS A 81 7.88 -0.90 5.64
C LYS A 81 8.37 -0.27 4.34
N SER A 82 9.57 -0.65 3.88
CA SER A 82 10.12 -0.18 2.61
C SER A 82 9.29 -0.68 1.43
N ALA A 83 9.18 0.15 0.39
CA ALA A 83 8.58 -0.25 -0.88
C ALA A 83 9.43 -1.34 -1.55
N THR A 84 8.77 -2.26 -2.24
CA THR A 84 9.38 -3.29 -3.07
C THR A 84 9.42 -2.89 -4.53
N ASP A 85 8.46 -2.07 -4.98
CA ASP A 85 8.33 -1.64 -6.36
C ASP A 85 7.59 -0.31 -6.48
N ILE A 86 7.73 0.35 -7.63
CA ILE A 86 7.01 1.57 -8.01
C ILE A 86 6.74 1.57 -9.52
N ASP A 87 5.47 1.71 -9.88
CA ASP A 87 5.02 1.94 -11.25
C ASP A 87 4.75 3.43 -11.48
N GLY A 88 5.03 3.90 -12.69
CA GLY A 88 4.84 5.29 -13.15
C GLY A 88 6.14 6.11 -13.17
N VAL A 89 7.08 5.83 -12.26
CA VAL A 89 8.47 6.31 -12.27
C VAL A 89 9.37 5.20 -11.74
N ASP A 90 10.69 5.30 -11.93
CA ASP A 90 11.64 4.34 -11.34
C ASP A 90 12.34 4.95 -10.11
N PHE A 91 12.55 4.15 -9.07
CA PHE A 91 13.42 4.56 -7.96
C PHE A 91 14.84 4.86 -8.45
N ASN A 92 15.45 5.90 -7.89
CA ASN A 92 16.81 6.38 -8.21
C ASN A 92 16.99 6.88 -9.65
N ARG A 93 15.90 7.09 -10.40
CA ARG A 93 15.92 7.66 -11.75
C ARG A 93 15.18 8.99 -11.78
N TYR A 94 15.74 9.96 -12.50
CA TYR A 94 15.05 11.22 -12.73
C TYR A 94 13.83 11.01 -13.64
N PHE A 95 12.76 11.68 -13.28
CA PHE A 95 11.57 11.86 -14.10
C PHE A 95 11.25 13.36 -14.18
N GLN A 96 10.44 13.75 -15.16
CA GLN A 96 9.96 15.11 -15.32
C GLN A 96 8.45 15.13 -15.14
N PHE A 97 7.95 16.11 -14.40
CA PHE A 97 6.52 16.39 -14.38
C PHE A 97 6.08 16.96 -15.73
N GLU A 98 4.99 16.40 -16.26
CA GLU A 98 4.34 16.88 -17.47
C GLU A 98 3.66 18.25 -17.24
N GLU A 99 2.98 18.77 -18.26
CA GLU A 99 2.34 20.09 -18.23
C GLU A 99 1.26 20.24 -17.14
N ASP A 100 0.56 19.17 -16.78
CA ASP A 100 -0.46 19.20 -15.73
C ASP A 100 0.14 19.07 -14.31
N GLY A 101 1.44 18.78 -14.22
CA GLY A 101 2.14 18.59 -12.95
C GLY A 101 1.74 17.31 -12.20
N VAL A 102 1.08 16.34 -12.84
CA VAL A 102 0.55 15.14 -12.18
C VAL A 102 1.19 13.87 -12.75
N ILE A 103 1.64 12.99 -11.86
CA ILE A 103 2.09 11.64 -12.24
C ILE A 103 1.30 10.61 -11.42
N PRO A 104 0.53 9.69 -12.06
CA PRO A 104 -0.06 8.56 -11.38
C PRO A 104 1.02 7.55 -10.98
N LEU A 105 0.95 7.06 -9.76
CA LEU A 105 1.89 6.08 -9.20
C LEU A 105 1.14 4.91 -8.58
N SER A 106 1.71 3.72 -8.70
CA SER A 106 1.37 2.56 -7.87
C SER A 106 2.62 2.13 -7.12
N ILE A 107 2.57 2.18 -5.78
CA ILE A 107 3.73 1.84 -4.94
C ILE A 107 3.42 0.58 -4.14
N ASP A 108 4.26 -0.44 -4.30
CA ASP A 108 4.08 -1.73 -3.65
C ASP A 108 4.91 -1.84 -2.38
N PHE A 109 4.29 -2.42 -1.35
CA PHE A 109 4.88 -2.68 -0.04
C PHE A 109 4.65 -4.14 0.36
N PRO A 110 5.47 -4.69 1.27
CA PRO A 110 5.20 -5.99 1.87
C PRO A 110 3.81 -6.03 2.48
N ARG A 111 3.11 -7.16 2.34
CA ARG A 111 1.74 -7.38 2.85
C ARG A 111 1.50 -6.74 4.23
N MET A 112 0.44 -5.95 4.30
CA MET A 112 -0.05 -5.30 5.51
C MET A 112 -1.51 -5.69 5.79
N LYS A 113 -1.94 -5.55 7.04
CA LYS A 113 -3.37 -5.56 7.38
C LYS A 113 -3.95 -4.16 7.12
N PRO A 114 -5.26 -4.05 6.80
CA PRO A 114 -5.95 -2.76 6.72
C PRO A 114 -5.72 -1.90 7.97
N GLN A 115 -5.40 -0.62 7.78
CA GLN A 115 -5.22 0.36 8.86
C GLN A 115 -5.93 1.66 8.50
N LYS A 116 -6.54 2.30 9.51
CA LYS A 116 -7.21 3.60 9.32
C LYS A 116 -6.24 4.78 9.23
N LYS A 117 -5.01 4.60 9.69
CA LYS A 117 -3.99 5.65 9.71
C LYS A 117 -2.64 5.06 9.33
N LEU A 118 -2.03 5.63 8.31
CA LEU A 118 -0.73 5.22 7.78
C LEU A 118 0.12 6.47 7.54
N THR A 119 1.44 6.30 7.51
CA THR A 119 2.35 7.36 7.04
C THR A 119 3.13 6.82 5.88
N LEU A 120 2.98 7.47 4.72
CA LEU A 120 3.79 7.25 3.54
C LEU A 120 4.92 8.28 3.54
N SER A 121 6.14 7.79 3.48
CA SER A 121 7.34 8.61 3.36
C SER A 121 7.96 8.39 1.98
N LEU A 122 8.25 9.46 1.26
CA LEU A 122 9.00 9.45 0.02
C LEU A 122 10.34 10.14 0.27
N ASN A 123 11.44 9.42 0.06
CA ASN A 123 12.78 9.99 0.16
C ASN A 123 13.28 10.25 -1.26
N GLY A 124 13.68 11.49 -1.55
CA GLY A 124 14.28 11.85 -2.82
C GLY A 124 15.51 12.71 -2.63
N ILE A 125 16.07 13.17 -3.75
CA ILE A 125 17.32 13.94 -3.76
C ILE A 125 17.23 15.26 -2.96
N ASN A 126 16.03 15.83 -2.84
CA ASN A 126 15.78 17.07 -2.12
C ASN A 126 15.37 16.86 -0.66
N GLY A 127 15.39 15.62 -0.18
CA GLY A 127 15.02 15.25 1.18
C GLY A 127 13.77 14.39 1.26
N ARG A 128 13.27 14.25 2.49
CA ARG A 128 12.14 13.39 2.83
C ARG A 128 10.83 14.18 2.84
N ALA A 129 9.81 13.63 2.21
CA ALA A 129 8.43 14.06 2.32
C ALA A 129 7.60 13.00 3.08
N ASP A 130 6.79 13.44 4.04
CA ASP A 130 5.93 12.59 4.87
C ASP A 130 4.46 12.99 4.69
N PHE A 131 3.64 11.99 4.36
CA PHE A 131 2.21 12.12 4.14
C PHE A 131 1.45 11.18 5.09
N GLN A 132 0.58 11.74 5.91
CA GLN A 132 -0.29 10.96 6.78
C GLN A 132 -1.60 10.66 6.06
N ILE A 133 -1.85 9.38 5.79
CA ILE A 133 -3.02 8.88 5.09
C ILE A 133 -4.03 8.43 6.15
N ILE A 134 -5.24 8.99 6.10
CA ILE A 134 -6.30 8.75 7.08
C ILE A 134 -7.55 8.27 6.35
N LYS A 135 -8.06 7.12 6.77
CA LYS A 135 -9.37 6.61 6.37
C LYS A 135 -10.41 7.14 7.36
N GLU A 136 -11.36 7.92 6.86
CA GLU A 136 -12.60 8.23 7.60
C GLU A 136 -13.48 6.99 7.77
#